data_AF-A0A1Y3BCB5-F1
#
_entry.id   AF-A0A1Y3BCB5-F1
#
_cell.length_a   1.000
_cell.length_b   1.000
_cell.length_c   1.000
_cell.angle_alpha   90.00
_cell.angle_beta   90.00
_cell.angle_gamma   90.00
#
_symmetry.space_group_name_H-M   'P 1'
#
loop_
_entity.id
_entity.type
_entity.pdbx_description
1 polymer ?
#
loop_
_entity_poly.entity_id
_entity_poly.type
_entity_poly.pdbx_seq_one_letter_code
_entity_poly.pdbx_strand_id
1 'polypeptide(L)'
;MALVLDPPDNFRHHNPPVCAHGPTLLFFDKSSSYYYYACSASRDHRFCSFKLSAQKWKRLASSKNLIKNPETMKPDHQYLLNHPSKCGYCLDCCRVLIADDDPKVLAKHYASQHGHCKNRIDDNEFNELIERPCLNLLTPQTGNENLAQYFFSKQTLDFIRHHLVQPFNFDRILCIGCPTVHEELLIGNANQNSFLLDLDARYHQFYKADRFARFNMFNGHFFVDSDSDDGDGRKSFEKF
;
A
#
# COMPACT_ATOMS: atom_id res chain seq x y z
N MET A 1 -2.60 13.27 24.37
CA MET A 1 -3.34 13.22 23.09
C MET A 1 -4.49 12.22 23.20
N ALA A 2 -5.66 12.54 22.66
CA ALA A 2 -6.80 11.63 22.53
C ALA A 2 -7.40 11.73 21.12
N LEU A 3 -7.73 10.59 20.51
CA LEU A 3 -8.52 10.58 19.27
C LEU A 3 -9.94 11.08 19.56
N VAL A 4 -10.46 11.92 18.68
CA VAL A 4 -11.80 12.49 18.79
C VAL A 4 -12.70 11.78 17.79
N LEU A 5 -13.57 10.90 18.30
CA LEU A 5 -14.55 10.17 17.48
C LEU A 5 -15.79 11.02 17.16
N ASP A 6 -16.23 11.82 18.14
CA ASP A 6 -17.32 12.78 17.98
C ASP A 6 -16.76 14.21 18.08
N PRO A 7 -16.50 14.87 16.94
CA PRO A 7 -16.03 16.24 16.95
C PRO A 7 -17.05 17.17 17.61
N PRO A 8 -16.62 18.24 18.29
CA PRO A 8 -17.52 19.33 18.68
C PRO A 8 -18.16 19.96 17.44
N ASP A 9 -19.37 20.53 17.59
CA ASP A 9 -20.19 21.03 16.47
C ASP A 9 -19.44 22.01 15.55
N ASN A 10 -18.53 22.81 16.11
CA ASN A 10 -17.73 23.76 15.36
C ASN A 10 -16.72 23.12 14.38
N PHE A 11 -16.51 21.79 14.43
CA PHE A 11 -15.64 21.00 13.55
C PHE A 11 -16.38 19.87 12.81
N ARG A 12 -17.65 19.56 13.13
CA ARG A 12 -18.40 18.43 12.55
C ARG A 12 -18.64 18.50 11.04
N HIS A 13 -18.72 19.71 10.46
CA HIS A 13 -19.16 19.92 9.08
C HIS A 13 -18.02 20.09 8.06
N HIS A 14 -16.77 19.86 8.45
CA HIS A 14 -15.62 20.03 7.57
C HIS A 14 -14.97 18.69 7.25
N ASN A 15 -14.78 18.40 5.96
CA ASN A 15 -13.92 17.30 5.54
C ASN A 15 -12.52 17.50 6.16
N PRO A 16 -11.92 16.46 6.76
CA PRO A 16 -10.58 16.57 7.31
C PRO A 16 -9.58 16.89 6.20
N PRO A 17 -8.47 17.57 6.50
CA PRO A 17 -7.40 17.71 5.53
C PRO A 17 -6.80 16.34 5.22
N VAL A 18 -6.19 16.23 4.04
CA VAL A 18 -5.60 14.97 3.54
C VAL A 18 -4.08 15.07 3.61
N CYS A 19 -3.44 13.98 4.04
CA CYS A 19 -2.00 13.78 3.91
C CYS A 19 -1.70 12.70 2.84
N ALA A 20 -0.43 12.33 2.66
CA ALA A 20 -0.05 11.28 1.71
C ALA A 20 -0.66 9.89 2.01
N HIS A 21 -1.24 9.71 3.20
CA HIS A 21 -1.91 8.48 3.63
C HIS A 21 -3.45 8.61 3.67
N GLY A 22 -4.01 9.64 3.02
CA GLY A 22 -5.46 9.88 2.97
C GLY A 22 -5.96 10.86 4.04
N PRO A 23 -7.28 10.86 4.31
CA PRO A 23 -7.92 11.71 5.31
C PRO A 23 -7.28 11.58 6.70
N THR A 24 -6.95 12.72 7.29
CA THR A 24 -6.39 12.76 8.66
C THR A 24 -7.44 12.55 9.74
N LEU A 25 -6.98 12.20 10.95
CA LEU A 25 -7.83 12.06 12.13
C LEU A 25 -7.75 13.30 13.01
N LEU A 26 -8.87 13.62 13.68
CA LEU A 26 -8.94 14.70 14.65
C LEU A 26 -8.50 14.21 16.03
N PHE A 27 -7.56 14.93 16.63
CA PHE A 27 -7.06 14.69 17.98
C PHE A 27 -7.28 15.90 18.87
N PHE A 28 -7.44 15.63 20.16
CA PHE A 28 -7.43 16.63 21.22
C PHE A 28 -6.15 16.48 22.06
N ASP A 29 -5.40 17.57 22.18
CA ASP A 29 -4.30 17.66 23.12
C ASP A 29 -4.81 18.14 24.48
N LYS A 30 -4.70 17.29 25.50
CA LYS A 30 -5.15 17.62 26.86
C LYS A 30 -4.23 18.66 27.52
N SER A 31 -2.92 18.65 27.26
CA SER A 31 -1.99 19.59 27.91
C SER A 31 -2.13 21.00 27.40
N SER A 32 -2.33 21.15 26.08
CA SER A 32 -2.46 22.46 25.43
C SER A 32 -3.92 22.81 25.10
N SER A 33 -4.87 21.97 25.52
CA SER A 33 -6.33 22.14 25.36
C SER A 33 -6.76 22.58 23.95
N TYR A 34 -6.21 21.96 22.89
CA TYR A 34 -6.53 22.30 21.51
C TYR A 34 -6.73 21.08 20.61
N TYR A 35 -7.47 21.31 19.53
CA TYR A 35 -7.78 20.31 18.52
C TYR A 35 -6.84 20.44 17.32
N TYR A 36 -6.40 19.30 16.79
CA TYR A 36 -5.56 19.25 15.59
C TYR A 36 -5.80 17.99 14.78
N TYR A 37 -5.56 18.10 13.48
CA TYR A 37 -5.52 17.00 12.54
C TYR A 37 -4.11 16.44 12.44
N ALA A 38 -3.97 15.12 12.44
CA ALA A 38 -2.70 14.43 12.22
C ALA A 38 -2.90 13.15 11.38
N CYS A 39 -1.80 12.63 10.84
CA CYS A 39 -1.80 11.42 10.04
C CYS A 39 -2.55 10.26 10.73
N SER A 40 -3.37 9.54 9.96
CA SER A 40 -4.10 8.36 10.44
C SER A 40 -3.22 7.11 10.51
N ALA A 41 -2.24 7.00 9.62
CA ALA A 41 -1.43 5.80 9.41
C ALA A 41 0.02 5.88 9.94
N SER A 42 0.44 7.02 10.51
CA SER A 42 1.78 7.14 11.07
C SER A 42 1.76 7.88 12.39
N ARG A 43 2.45 7.31 13.38
CA ARG A 43 2.55 7.85 14.74
C ARG A 43 3.75 8.77 14.93
N ASP A 44 4.70 8.74 13.98
CA ASP A 44 5.97 9.45 14.08
C ASP A 44 6.11 10.48 12.95
N HIS A 45 6.44 11.70 13.35
CA HIS A 45 6.61 12.86 12.48
C HIS A 45 7.72 12.68 11.43
N ARG A 46 8.64 11.74 11.62
CA ARG A 46 9.68 11.39 10.64
C ARG A 46 9.10 10.72 9.39
N PHE A 47 8.03 9.94 9.53
CA PHE A 47 7.38 9.24 8.41
C PHE A 47 6.20 10.03 7.84
N CYS A 48 5.47 10.74 8.70
CA CYS A 48 4.50 11.73 8.25
C CYS A 48 4.48 12.95 9.17
N SER A 49 5.06 14.05 8.71
CA SER A 49 5.10 15.31 9.45
C SER A 49 3.77 16.07 9.46
N PHE A 50 2.71 15.52 8.86
CA PHE A 50 1.42 16.21 8.76
C PHE A 50 0.81 16.41 10.15
N LYS A 51 0.72 17.68 10.55
CA LYS A 51 0.00 18.14 11.73
C LYS A 51 -0.56 19.54 11.48
N LEU A 52 -1.86 19.74 11.68
CA LEU A 52 -2.53 21.01 11.41
C LEU A 52 -3.56 21.33 12.48
N SER A 53 -3.55 22.54 13.06
CA SER A 53 -4.58 22.91 14.04
C SER A 53 -5.97 22.95 13.40
N ALA A 54 -6.98 22.44 14.11
CA ALA A 54 -8.34 22.35 13.60
C ALA A 54 -8.95 23.73 13.32
N GLN A 55 -8.60 24.73 14.14
CA GLN A 55 -8.98 26.12 13.92
C GLN A 55 -8.33 26.72 12.66
N LYS A 56 -7.06 26.41 12.38
CA LYS A 56 -6.38 26.84 11.15
C LYS A 56 -7.02 26.14 9.94
N TRP A 57 -7.29 24.84 10.02
CA TRP A 57 -7.99 24.13 8.95
C TRP A 57 -9.37 24.71 8.67
N LYS A 58 -10.16 25.00 9.70
CA LYS A 58 -11.47 25.65 9.55
C LYS A 58 -11.41 26.96 8.74
N ARG A 59 -10.34 27.74 8.90
CA ARG A 59 -10.12 28.97 8.11
C ARG A 59 -9.67 28.67 6.67
N LEU A 60 -8.86 27.63 6.47
CA LEU A 60 -8.30 27.24 5.17
C LEU A 60 -9.27 26.46 4.30
N ALA A 61 -10.13 25.60 4.86
CA ALA A 61 -11.12 24.83 4.13
C ALA A 61 -12.16 25.72 3.42
N SER A 62 -12.32 26.96 3.89
CA SER A 62 -13.07 28.03 3.22
C SER A 62 -12.41 28.50 1.91
N SER A 63 -11.14 28.16 1.69
CA SER A 63 -10.33 28.51 0.52
C SER A 63 -10.17 27.27 -0.38
N LYS A 64 -10.61 27.36 -1.64
CA LYS A 64 -10.87 26.24 -2.55
C LYS A 64 -9.67 25.41 -3.03
N ASN A 65 -8.46 25.69 -2.58
CA ASN A 65 -7.27 24.96 -3.01
C ASN A 65 -6.60 24.42 -1.77
N LEU A 66 -6.29 23.12 -1.70
CA LEU A 66 -5.15 22.54 -0.95
C LEU A 66 -5.31 21.02 -0.77
N ILE A 67 -5.10 20.22 -1.83
CA ILE A 67 -4.55 18.86 -1.70
C ILE A 67 -3.68 18.62 -2.94
N LYS A 68 -2.38 18.39 -2.76
CA LYS A 68 -1.54 17.79 -3.79
C LYS A 68 -1.67 16.27 -3.63
N ASN A 69 -2.18 15.59 -4.65
CA ASN A 69 -2.13 14.13 -4.66
C ASN A 69 -0.66 13.70 -4.57
N PRO A 70 -0.30 12.77 -3.68
CA PRO A 70 1.01 12.15 -3.72
C PRO A 70 1.21 11.52 -5.10
N GLU A 71 2.44 11.58 -5.60
CA GLU A 71 2.82 11.04 -6.90
C GLU A 71 2.32 9.60 -7.05
N THR A 72 1.57 9.37 -8.12
CA THR A 72 1.12 8.04 -8.53
C THR A 72 2.34 7.27 -9.02
N MET A 73 2.77 6.24 -8.30
CA MET A 73 3.57 5.20 -8.93
C MET A 73 2.67 4.53 -9.96
N LYS A 74 2.98 4.66 -11.24
CA LYS A 74 2.35 3.83 -12.26
C LYS A 74 2.78 2.40 -12.00
N PRO A 75 1.87 1.48 -11.69
CA PRO A 75 2.21 0.08 -11.62
C PRO A 75 2.28 -0.44 -13.06
N ASP A 76 3.48 -0.75 -13.53
CA ASP A 76 3.65 -1.40 -14.84
C ASP A 76 3.57 -2.94 -14.68
N HIS A 77 2.63 -3.40 -13.85
CA HIS A 77 2.46 -4.83 -13.53
C HIS A 77 2.21 -5.65 -14.80
N GLN A 78 1.36 -5.16 -15.71
CA GLN A 78 1.10 -5.84 -16.97
C GLN A 78 2.35 -5.91 -17.87
N TYR A 79 3.23 -4.90 -17.82
CA TYR A 79 4.49 -4.93 -18.53
C TYR A 79 5.45 -5.96 -17.96
N LEU A 80 5.55 -6.01 -16.62
CA LEU A 80 6.34 -6.98 -15.87
C LEU A 80 5.99 -8.41 -16.28
N LEU A 81 4.69 -8.75 -16.29
CA LEU A 81 4.23 -10.09 -16.67
C LEU A 81 4.48 -10.42 -18.16
N ASN A 82 4.38 -9.43 -19.04
CA ASN A 82 4.53 -9.64 -20.49
C ASN A 82 5.99 -9.66 -20.96
N HIS A 83 6.90 -9.01 -20.22
CA HIS A 83 8.29 -8.82 -20.63
C HIS A 83 9.27 -9.10 -19.48
N PRO A 84 9.24 -10.30 -18.88
CA PRO A 84 10.06 -10.64 -17.71
C PRO A 84 11.57 -10.44 -17.96
N SER A 85 12.06 -10.88 -19.12
CA SER A 85 13.46 -10.71 -19.55
C SER A 85 13.92 -9.26 -19.74
N LYS A 86 12.99 -8.30 -19.79
CA LYS A 86 13.26 -6.85 -19.83
C LYS A 86 13.17 -6.20 -18.46
N CYS A 87 12.90 -6.97 -17.42
CA CYS A 87 12.71 -6.46 -16.08
C CYS A 87 13.88 -6.82 -15.17
N GLY A 88 14.23 -5.87 -14.33
CA GLY A 88 15.11 -6.02 -13.18
C GLY A 88 14.34 -5.68 -11.90
N TYR A 89 15.02 -5.75 -10.77
CA TYR A 89 14.48 -5.28 -9.51
C TYR A 89 15.58 -4.70 -8.62
N CYS A 90 15.25 -3.62 -7.93
CA CYS A 90 16.12 -3.05 -6.91
C CYS A 90 15.47 -3.17 -5.53
N LEU A 91 16.13 -3.88 -4.63
CA LEU A 91 15.71 -4.06 -3.24
C LEU A 91 15.84 -2.76 -2.44
N ASP A 92 16.85 -1.94 -2.72
CA ASP A 92 17.05 -0.66 -2.04
C ASP A 92 15.92 0.34 -2.36
N CYS A 93 15.45 0.34 -3.61
CA CYS A 93 14.29 1.13 -4.04
C CYS A 93 12.96 0.43 -3.80
N CYS A 94 12.98 -0.87 -3.49
CA CYS A 94 11.83 -1.75 -3.50
C CYS A 94 10.96 -1.61 -4.77
N ARG A 95 11.60 -1.56 -5.94
CA ARG A 95 10.91 -1.32 -7.22
C ARG A 95 11.41 -2.21 -8.35
N VAL A 96 10.48 -2.56 -9.23
CA VAL A 96 10.77 -3.13 -10.55
C VAL A 96 11.51 -2.10 -11.40
N LEU A 97 12.52 -2.56 -12.12
CA LEU A 97 13.28 -1.77 -13.10
C LEU A 97 12.90 -2.24 -14.49
N ILE A 98 12.40 -1.36 -15.35
CA ILE A 98 12.08 -1.71 -16.72
C ILE A 98 13.23 -1.26 -17.61
N ALA A 99 13.80 -2.16 -18.41
CA ALA A 99 14.93 -1.81 -19.28
C ALA A 99 14.60 -0.71 -20.30
N ASP A 100 13.33 -0.61 -20.68
CA ASP A 100 12.80 0.38 -21.64
C ASP A 100 12.19 1.62 -20.93
N ASP A 101 12.41 1.81 -19.61
CA ASP A 101 12.00 3.02 -18.89
C ASP A 101 12.67 4.28 -19.47
N ASP A 102 12.12 5.47 -19.14
CA ASP A 102 12.77 6.75 -19.46
C ASP A 102 14.26 6.69 -19.03
N PRO A 103 15.20 6.87 -19.98
CA PRO A 103 16.63 6.81 -19.68
C PRO A 103 17.06 7.73 -18.54
N LYS A 104 16.37 8.85 -18.30
CA LYS A 104 16.62 9.75 -17.16
C LYS A 104 16.24 9.12 -15.82
N VAL A 105 15.15 8.36 -15.79
CA VAL A 105 14.69 7.64 -14.59
C VAL A 105 15.68 6.54 -14.24
N LEU A 106 16.09 5.74 -15.23
CA LEU A 106 17.11 4.72 -15.05
C LEU A 106 18.48 5.31 -14.69
N ALA A 107 18.90 6.40 -15.33
CA ALA A 107 20.16 7.07 -15.01
C ALA A 107 20.19 7.58 -13.57
N LYS A 108 19.09 8.19 -13.09
CA LYS A 108 18.97 8.65 -11.69
C LYS A 108 19.06 7.47 -10.72
N HIS A 109 18.44 6.35 -11.07
CA HIS A 109 18.54 5.12 -10.28
C HIS A 109 19.98 4.61 -10.20
N TYR A 110 20.64 4.39 -11.34
CA TYR A 110 22.01 3.85 -11.37
C TYR A 110 23.05 4.79 -10.76
N ALA A 111 22.85 6.11 -10.86
CA ALA A 111 23.69 7.09 -10.18
C ALA A 111 23.64 7.01 -8.65
N SER A 112 22.59 6.41 -8.08
CA SER A 112 22.43 6.27 -6.64
C SER A 112 23.25 5.11 -6.05
N GLN A 113 23.94 4.32 -6.88
CA GLN A 113 24.87 3.25 -6.49
C GLN A 113 24.28 2.26 -5.47
N HIS A 114 23.04 1.81 -5.72
CA HIS A 114 22.37 0.80 -4.91
C HIS A 114 23.17 -0.51 -4.86
N GLY A 115 23.34 -1.06 -3.66
CA GLY A 115 24.10 -2.29 -3.42
C GLY A 115 23.29 -3.55 -3.70
N HIS A 116 21.96 -3.44 -3.74
CA HIS A 116 21.04 -4.56 -3.92
C HIS A 116 20.17 -4.35 -5.16
N CYS A 117 20.82 -4.15 -6.30
CA CYS A 117 20.17 -3.93 -7.59
C CYS A 117 20.48 -5.06 -8.57
N LYS A 118 19.43 -5.73 -9.07
CA LYS A 118 19.50 -6.69 -10.17
C LYS A 118 18.91 -6.04 -11.42
N ASN A 119 19.76 -5.64 -12.35
CA ASN A 119 19.33 -4.91 -13.55
C ASN A 119 18.55 -5.79 -14.54
N ARG A 120 18.70 -7.10 -14.42
CA ARG A 120 17.97 -8.13 -15.16
C ARG A 120 17.72 -9.31 -14.25
N ILE A 121 16.54 -9.89 -14.39
CA ILE A 121 16.15 -11.15 -13.77
C ILE A 121 16.01 -12.15 -14.92
N ASP A 122 16.60 -13.35 -14.80
CA ASP A 122 16.39 -14.40 -15.79
C ASP A 122 14.96 -14.97 -15.71
N ASP A 123 14.46 -15.57 -16.78
CA ASP A 123 13.04 -15.98 -16.83
C ASP A 123 12.67 -17.03 -15.76
N ASN A 124 13.60 -17.88 -15.31
CA ASN A 124 13.34 -18.87 -14.27
C ASN A 124 13.33 -18.21 -12.88
N GLU A 125 14.34 -17.39 -12.59
CA GLU A 125 14.42 -16.58 -11.38
C GLU A 125 13.20 -15.64 -11.29
N PHE A 126 12.72 -15.14 -12.41
CA PHE A 126 11.54 -14.29 -12.46
C PHE A 126 10.30 -15.01 -11.96
N ASN A 127 10.00 -16.21 -12.51
CA ASN A 127 8.84 -16.99 -12.09
C ASN A 127 8.87 -17.30 -10.59
N GLU A 128 10.04 -17.63 -10.04
CA GLU A 128 10.21 -17.85 -8.60
C GLU A 128 9.99 -16.57 -7.78
N LEU A 129 10.45 -15.41 -8.27
CA LEU A 129 10.31 -14.13 -7.58
C LEU A 129 8.86 -13.61 -7.61
N ILE A 130 8.14 -13.79 -8.71
CA ILE A 130 6.75 -13.29 -8.86
C ILE A 130 5.69 -14.27 -8.37
N GLU A 131 5.99 -15.56 -8.21
CA GLU A 131 5.07 -16.48 -7.54
C GLU A 131 4.90 -16.10 -6.07
N ARG A 132 5.98 -15.59 -5.45
CA ARG A 132 5.97 -15.14 -4.05
C ARG A 132 6.70 -13.81 -3.82
N PRO A 133 6.20 -12.68 -4.36
CA PRO A 133 6.90 -11.39 -4.29
C PRO A 133 7.06 -10.88 -2.86
N CYS A 134 6.15 -11.23 -1.95
CA CYS A 134 6.24 -10.80 -0.55
C CYS A 134 7.43 -11.44 0.14
N LEU A 135 7.67 -12.73 -0.10
CA LEU A 135 8.73 -13.48 0.58
C LEU A 135 10.07 -13.43 -0.16
N ASN A 136 10.04 -13.39 -1.49
CA ASN A 136 11.24 -13.56 -2.31
C ASN A 136 11.84 -12.23 -2.79
N LEU A 137 11.06 -11.14 -2.76
CA LEU A 137 11.46 -9.87 -3.39
C LEU A 137 11.26 -8.64 -2.49
N LEU A 138 10.22 -8.62 -1.67
CA LEU A 138 9.92 -7.47 -0.80
C LEU A 138 10.57 -7.65 0.57
N THR A 139 11.54 -6.79 0.88
CA THR A 139 12.00 -6.65 2.27
C THR A 139 10.85 -6.11 3.13
N PRO A 140 10.47 -6.80 4.24
CA PRO A 140 9.41 -6.35 5.12
C PRO A 140 9.80 -5.02 5.78
N GLN A 141 8.88 -4.05 5.76
CA GLN A 141 9.06 -2.79 6.48
C GLN A 141 8.64 -2.94 7.94
N THR A 142 9.54 -3.47 8.77
CA THR A 142 9.29 -3.81 10.19
C THR A 142 9.27 -2.59 11.13
N GLY A 143 9.37 -1.37 10.61
CA GLY A 143 9.32 -0.14 11.41
C GLY A 143 7.94 0.03 12.06
N ASN A 144 7.89 -0.06 13.39
CA ASN A 144 6.65 -0.02 14.17
C ASN A 144 5.88 1.30 14.06
N GLU A 145 6.55 2.38 13.64
CA GLU A 145 5.92 3.70 13.54
C GLU A 145 5.18 3.93 12.21
N ASN A 146 5.26 2.98 11.28
CA ASN A 146 4.65 3.06 9.95
C ASN A 146 3.97 1.72 9.57
N LEU A 147 4.58 0.92 8.69
CA LEU A 147 3.92 -0.27 8.13
C LEU A 147 3.93 -1.49 9.07
N ALA A 148 4.92 -1.61 9.96
CA ALA A 148 5.04 -2.71 10.93
C ALA A 148 4.82 -4.11 10.31
N GLN A 149 5.40 -4.37 9.14
CA GLN A 149 5.19 -5.62 8.41
C GLN A 149 5.92 -6.78 9.08
N TYR A 150 5.15 -7.74 9.58
CA TYR A 150 5.64 -9.02 10.09
C TYR A 150 4.97 -10.15 9.33
N PHE A 151 5.76 -10.89 8.56
CA PHE A 151 5.25 -11.97 7.73
C PHE A 151 5.05 -13.25 8.53
N PHE A 152 3.99 -13.98 8.20
CA PHE A 152 3.71 -15.29 8.78
C PHE A 152 4.82 -16.29 8.43
N SER A 153 5.10 -17.21 9.36
CA SER A 153 5.98 -18.33 9.09
C SER A 153 5.33 -19.29 8.09
N LYS A 154 6.16 -20.08 7.39
CA LYS A 154 5.67 -21.12 6.48
C LYS A 154 4.69 -22.07 7.17
N GLN A 155 4.97 -22.47 8.41
CA GLN A 155 4.09 -23.36 9.18
C GLN A 155 2.69 -22.76 9.38
N THR A 156 2.60 -21.46 9.66
CA THR A 156 1.31 -20.78 9.82
C THR A 156 0.60 -20.61 8.49
N LEU A 157 1.33 -20.30 7.41
CA LEU A 157 0.78 -20.20 6.06
C LEU A 157 0.20 -21.54 5.59
N ASP A 158 0.96 -22.63 5.77
CA ASP A 158 0.51 -23.99 5.47
C ASP A 158 -0.75 -24.35 6.27
N PHE A 159 -0.80 -23.97 7.55
CA PHE A 159 -1.98 -24.19 8.40
C PHE A 159 -3.20 -23.42 7.92
N ILE A 160 -3.05 -22.13 7.62
CA ILE A 160 -4.16 -21.32 7.09
C ILE A 160 -4.70 -21.99 5.83
N ARG A 161 -3.83 -22.30 4.87
CA ARG A 161 -4.25 -22.87 3.59
C ARG A 161 -4.89 -24.25 3.73
N HIS A 162 -4.16 -25.22 4.30
CA HIS A 162 -4.53 -26.63 4.27
C HIS A 162 -5.45 -27.06 5.42
N HIS A 163 -5.49 -26.30 6.51
CA HIS A 163 -6.26 -26.66 7.71
C HIS A 163 -7.40 -25.70 8.03
N LEU A 164 -7.42 -24.49 7.45
CA LEU A 164 -8.55 -23.55 7.58
C LEU A 164 -9.28 -23.31 6.26
N VAL A 165 -8.57 -22.93 5.20
CA VAL A 165 -9.27 -22.43 4.00
C VAL A 165 -9.82 -23.57 3.14
N GLN A 166 -9.01 -24.58 2.86
CA GLN A 166 -9.42 -25.73 2.05
C GLN A 166 -10.46 -26.63 2.75
N PRO A 167 -10.31 -27.07 4.02
CA PRO A 167 -11.25 -28.01 4.62
C PRO A 167 -12.66 -27.44 4.83
N PHE A 168 -12.76 -26.12 5.01
CA PHE A 168 -14.02 -25.42 5.21
C PHE A 168 -14.59 -24.86 3.90
N ASN A 169 -13.92 -25.10 2.75
CA ASN A 169 -14.34 -24.65 1.43
C ASN A 169 -14.66 -23.14 1.38
N PHE A 170 -13.78 -22.30 1.92
CA PHE A 170 -13.92 -20.86 1.75
C PHE A 170 -13.49 -20.44 0.33
N ASP A 171 -14.43 -19.87 -0.43
CA ASP A 171 -14.20 -19.54 -1.85
C ASP A 171 -13.67 -18.13 -2.07
N ARG A 172 -14.06 -17.18 -1.20
CA ARG A 172 -13.64 -15.76 -1.26
C ARG A 172 -13.02 -15.32 0.05
N ILE A 173 -11.76 -14.89 -0.01
CA ILE A 173 -10.96 -14.51 1.15
C ILE A 173 -10.49 -13.07 0.98
N LEU A 174 -10.98 -12.19 1.85
CA LEU A 174 -10.51 -10.81 1.95
C LEU A 174 -9.32 -10.75 2.91
N CYS A 175 -8.15 -10.43 2.39
CA CYS A 175 -6.92 -10.24 3.13
C CYS A 175 -6.73 -8.74 3.43
N ILE A 176 -6.77 -8.33 4.72
CA ILE A 176 -6.51 -6.94 5.12
C ILE A 176 -5.19 -6.91 5.90
N GLY A 177 -4.14 -6.31 5.32
CA GLY A 177 -2.82 -6.23 5.93
C GLY A 177 -2.12 -7.59 6.10
N CYS A 178 -2.51 -8.60 5.32
CA CYS A 178 -1.93 -9.95 5.36
C CYS A 178 -1.44 -10.42 3.98
N PRO A 179 -0.43 -9.74 3.41
CA PRO A 179 0.04 -9.96 2.04
C PRO A 179 0.58 -11.37 1.78
N THR A 180 1.27 -11.99 2.75
CA THR A 180 1.80 -13.35 2.61
C THR A 180 0.72 -14.43 2.70
N VAL A 181 -0.40 -14.16 3.38
CA VAL A 181 -1.58 -15.03 3.34
C VAL A 181 -2.25 -14.94 1.98
N HIS A 182 -2.43 -13.72 1.45
CA HIS A 182 -2.97 -13.50 0.12
C HIS A 182 -2.17 -14.29 -0.94
N GLU A 183 -0.85 -14.16 -0.91
CA GLU A 183 0.08 -14.88 -1.77
C GLU A 183 -0.05 -16.41 -1.64
N GLU A 184 0.01 -16.95 -0.41
CA GLU A 184 -0.09 -18.40 -0.19
C GLU A 184 -1.40 -19.01 -0.74
N LEU A 185 -2.50 -18.27 -0.67
CA LEU A 185 -3.80 -18.71 -1.17
C LEU A 185 -3.91 -18.72 -2.70
N LEU A 186 -3.06 -17.97 -3.40
CA LEU A 186 -3.03 -17.94 -4.87
C LEU A 186 -2.18 -19.07 -5.48
N ILE A 187 -1.25 -19.65 -4.72
CA ILE A 187 -0.35 -20.70 -5.22
C ILE A 187 -1.17 -21.94 -5.61
N GLY A 188 -1.04 -22.42 -6.84
CA GLY A 188 -1.52 -23.75 -7.25
C GLY A 188 -3.04 -23.99 -7.20
N ASN A 189 -3.87 -22.96 -7.00
CA ASN A 189 -5.34 -23.11 -7.03
C ASN A 189 -6.02 -21.94 -7.77
N ALA A 190 -6.35 -22.15 -9.05
CA ALA A 190 -7.04 -21.15 -9.87
C ALA A 190 -8.46 -20.80 -9.36
N ASN A 191 -9.07 -21.65 -8.52
CA ASN A 191 -10.44 -21.45 -8.04
C ASN A 191 -10.52 -20.62 -6.75
N GLN A 192 -9.41 -20.39 -6.05
CA GLN A 192 -9.42 -19.71 -4.77
C GLN A 192 -9.32 -18.20 -4.98
N ASN A 193 -10.35 -17.47 -4.55
CA ASN A 193 -10.47 -16.04 -4.84
C ASN A 193 -9.98 -15.24 -3.63
N SER A 194 -8.76 -14.70 -3.71
CA SER A 194 -8.19 -13.83 -2.67
C SER A 194 -8.10 -12.39 -3.15
N PHE A 195 -8.38 -11.43 -2.27
CA PHE A 195 -8.25 -9.98 -2.53
C PHE A 195 -7.49 -9.31 -1.38
N LEU A 196 -6.48 -8.50 -1.69
CA LEU A 196 -5.62 -7.84 -0.71
C LEU A 196 -5.97 -6.35 -0.58
N LEU A 197 -6.19 -5.90 0.65
CA LEU A 197 -6.23 -4.50 1.04
C LEU A 197 -5.01 -4.21 1.91
N ASP A 198 -4.12 -3.34 1.44
CA ASP A 198 -2.91 -2.96 2.17
C ASP A 198 -2.54 -1.49 1.95
N LEU A 199 -1.88 -0.88 2.93
CA LEU A 199 -1.40 0.50 2.81
C LEU A 199 -0.16 0.61 1.91
N ASP A 200 0.61 -0.46 1.84
CA ASP A 200 1.86 -0.56 1.10
C ASP A 200 1.61 -0.57 -0.42
N ALA A 201 1.93 0.53 -1.07
CA ALA A 201 1.76 0.68 -2.52
C ALA A 201 2.65 -0.26 -3.34
N ARG A 202 3.69 -0.87 -2.74
CA ARG A 202 4.61 -1.76 -3.47
C ARG A 202 3.90 -2.98 -4.06
N TYR A 203 2.78 -3.42 -3.44
CA TYR A 203 1.99 -4.55 -3.91
C TYR A 203 1.31 -4.32 -5.26
N HIS A 204 1.07 -3.06 -5.67
CA HIS A 204 0.57 -2.76 -7.01
C HIS A 204 1.50 -3.25 -8.13
N GLN A 205 2.80 -3.43 -7.85
CA GLN A 205 3.75 -3.93 -8.84
C GLN A 205 3.52 -5.41 -9.19
N PHE A 206 2.79 -6.15 -8.36
CA PHE A 206 2.63 -7.61 -8.45
C PHE A 206 1.17 -8.07 -8.56
N TYR A 207 0.21 -7.22 -8.21
CA TYR A 207 -1.21 -7.56 -8.21
C TYR A 207 -2.00 -6.52 -8.99
N LYS A 208 -2.85 -7.01 -9.89
CA LYS A 208 -3.84 -6.19 -10.62
C LYS A 208 -4.94 -5.70 -9.69
N ALA A 209 -5.72 -4.74 -10.19
CA ALA A 209 -6.84 -4.15 -9.45
C ALA A 209 -7.93 -5.17 -9.08
N ASP A 210 -8.03 -6.32 -9.75
CA ASP A 210 -8.97 -7.40 -9.38
C ASP A 210 -8.49 -8.24 -8.18
N ARG A 211 -7.26 -8.02 -7.71
CA ARG A 211 -6.63 -8.73 -6.59
C ARG A 211 -6.11 -7.83 -5.49
N PHE A 212 -5.92 -6.55 -5.77
CA PHE A 212 -5.36 -5.62 -4.81
C PHE A 212 -6.00 -4.24 -4.91
N ALA A 213 -6.16 -3.58 -3.76
CA ALA A 213 -6.41 -2.15 -3.70
C ALA A 213 -5.60 -1.54 -2.56
N ARG A 214 -4.93 -0.43 -2.84
CA ARG A 214 -4.27 0.32 -1.76
C ARG A 214 -5.31 0.93 -0.84
N PHE A 215 -5.18 0.63 0.44
CA PHE A 215 -6.19 0.89 1.44
C PHE A 215 -5.56 1.26 2.78
N ASN A 216 -6.08 2.32 3.40
CA ASN A 216 -5.71 2.69 4.75
C ASN A 216 -6.77 2.20 5.75
N MET A 217 -6.41 1.17 6.52
CA MET A 217 -7.31 0.53 7.48
C MET A 217 -7.72 1.42 8.65
N PHE A 218 -6.98 2.48 8.96
CA PHE A 218 -7.27 3.38 10.09
C PHE A 218 -8.43 4.34 9.81
N ASN A 219 -8.66 4.69 8.54
CA ASN A 219 -9.68 5.66 8.14
C ASN A 219 -10.59 5.14 7.01
N GLY A 220 -10.45 3.88 6.59
CA GLY A 220 -11.25 3.29 5.53
C GLY A 220 -11.00 3.89 4.14
N HIS A 221 -9.87 4.57 3.94
CA HIS A 221 -9.60 5.28 2.70
C HIS A 221 -9.01 4.36 1.64
N PHE A 222 -9.70 4.27 0.51
CA PHE A 222 -9.15 3.75 -0.74
C PHE A 222 -8.43 4.86 -1.47
N PHE A 223 -7.20 4.59 -1.88
CA PHE A 223 -6.46 5.50 -2.74
C PHE A 223 -6.95 5.31 -4.17
N VAL A 224 -7.05 6.41 -4.92
CA VAL A 224 -7.40 6.35 -6.33
C VAL A 224 -6.12 6.23 -7.12
N ASP A 225 -5.94 5.09 -7.77
CA ASP A 225 -4.89 4.92 -8.78
C ASP A 225 -5.40 5.59 -10.07
N SER A 226 -5.10 6.88 -10.22
CA SER A 226 -5.49 7.61 -11.43
C SER A 226 -4.75 7.02 -12.63
N ASP A 227 -5.51 6.61 -13.65
CA ASP A 227 -5.04 6.22 -14.98
C ASP A 227 -4.10 5.00 -15.04
N SER A 228 -4.37 3.94 -14.26
CA SER A 228 -3.76 2.62 -14.50
C SER A 228 -4.60 1.82 -15.51
N ASP A 229 -3.95 1.24 -16.52
CA ASP A 229 -4.58 0.29 -17.45
C ASP A 229 -5.10 -0.98 -16.72
N ASP A 230 -4.64 -1.21 -15.48
CA ASP A 230 -5.00 -2.34 -14.63
C ASP A 230 -6.35 -2.19 -13.90
N GLY A 231 -7.01 -1.03 -13.99
CA GLY A 231 -8.35 -0.79 -13.42
C GLY A 231 -8.35 -0.21 -12.00
N ASP A 232 -9.55 -0.01 -11.44
CA ASP A 232 -9.78 0.65 -10.15
C ASP A 232 -10.00 -0.39 -9.03
N GLY A 233 -9.01 -0.54 -8.16
CA GLY A 233 -9.01 -1.56 -7.10
C GLY A 233 -10.20 -1.44 -6.14
N ARG A 234 -10.69 -0.21 -5.90
CA ARG A 234 -11.88 -0.01 -5.08
C ARG A 234 -13.12 -0.59 -5.75
N LYS A 235 -13.30 -0.34 -7.06
CA LYS A 235 -14.45 -0.89 -7.80
C LYS A 235 -14.41 -2.40 -7.88
N SER A 236 -13.22 -2.99 -7.95
CA SER A 236 -13.06 -4.45 -7.90
C SER A 236 -13.42 -5.00 -6.52
N PHE A 237 -12.94 -4.36 -5.45
CA PHE A 237 -13.30 -4.71 -4.08
C PHE A 237 -14.82 -4.64 -3.84
N GLU A 238 -15.50 -3.61 -4.35
CA GLU A 238 -16.96 -3.46 -4.22
C GLU A 238 -17.76 -4.59 -4.93
N LYS A 239 -17.12 -5.36 -5.82
CA LYS A 239 -17.72 -6.49 -6.56
C LYS A 239 -17.27 -7.87 -6.06
N PHE A 240 -16.24 -7.93 -5.22
CA PHE A 240 -15.63 -9.15 -4.69
C PHE A 240 -16.49 -9.75 -3.56
#